data_AF-A0A6B3FHC8-F1
#
_entry.id   AF-A0A6B3FHC8-F1
#
_cell.length_a   1.000
_cell.length_b   1.000
_cell.length_c   1.000
_cell.angle_alpha   90.00
_cell.angle_beta   90.00
_cell.angle_gamma   90.00
#
_symmetry.space_group_name_H-M   'P 1'
#
loop_
_entity.id
_entity.type
_entity.pdbx_description
1 polymer ?
#
loop_
_entity_poly.entity_id
_entity_poly.type
_entity_poly.pdbx_seq_one_letter_code
_entity_poly.pdbx_strand_id
1 'polypeptide(L)'
;RDARAPAPGGAPGVAWTEATRDDHVLGRRPHVAVAEGVGVSTVGGHLTVTTGDDPAPAHQEPVAEPLQSLADADLAHARVGPLVLLRVRPYKEEEWRHLVVHTPTGAVHRLDAPDGAFRRLPDDQGVVHPGGVLLADGTGKSFEDRPATALEFDRELRSPLGEDVLYAYHAHGLAPGLLLSYNMLRKELAAPLRCTGWARHEDGTLAVLRADDGGEPTRVHPVQLWRTPYVADTRADAYGGNGPLARVGNPDLVRALGACLSLARTARGATAPTTAVYRALRDDCAAVLDRHPWLGDPELGALHEPLARVRETAGQIIDEFQHVTDLTRQAAQALDEAAEEATALVRRVRGEAPKSADGWVASLTALRRAHGRILATKDLRYADPERADRLAADLGEETAAAARRAV
;
A
#
# COMPACT_ATOMS: atom_id res chain seq x y z
N ARG A 1 1.91 -26.60 32.11
CA ARG A 1 1.36 -25.56 33.00
C ARG A 1 2.45 -25.22 34.02
N ASP A 2 3.27 -24.21 33.72
CA ASP A 2 3.44 -23.03 34.57
C ASP A 2 4.54 -22.11 34.02
N ALA A 3 4.19 -20.82 33.97
CA ALA A 3 5.03 -19.66 33.77
C ALA A 3 5.87 -19.58 32.47
N ARG A 4 5.23 -19.50 31.30
CA ARG A 4 5.74 -18.62 30.25
C ARG A 4 5.03 -17.28 30.37
N ALA A 5 5.46 -16.46 31.32
CA ALA A 5 5.21 -15.03 31.18
C ALA A 5 5.75 -14.62 29.79
N PRO A 6 4.99 -13.88 28.97
CA PRO A 6 5.53 -13.34 27.73
C PRO A 6 6.82 -12.58 28.10
N ALA A 7 7.91 -12.85 27.37
CA ALA A 7 9.15 -12.13 27.61
C ALA A 7 8.85 -10.62 27.48
N PRO A 8 9.23 -9.79 28.46
CA PRO A 8 9.10 -8.34 28.30
C PRO A 8 9.98 -7.94 27.11
N GLY A 9 9.37 -7.40 26.05
CA GLY A 9 10.09 -6.94 24.86
C GLY A 9 9.80 -7.65 23.53
N GLY A 10 8.73 -8.46 23.42
CA GLY A 10 8.27 -8.93 22.09
C GLY A 10 7.87 -7.76 21.17
N ALA A 11 7.99 -7.91 19.85
CA ALA A 11 7.50 -6.89 18.92
C ALA A 11 6.09 -6.47 19.29
N PRO A 12 5.82 -5.15 19.30
CA PRO A 12 4.47 -4.69 19.52
C PRO A 12 3.57 -5.33 18.46
N GLY A 13 2.45 -5.88 18.92
CA GLY A 13 1.36 -6.21 18.02
C GLY A 13 0.92 -4.97 17.24
N VAL A 14 0.09 -5.19 16.23
CA VAL A 14 -0.55 -4.09 15.51
C VAL A 14 -1.50 -3.36 16.46
N ALA A 15 -1.34 -2.03 16.58
CA ALA A 15 -2.20 -1.19 17.38
C ALA A 15 -3.44 -0.79 16.55
N TRP A 16 -4.55 -1.47 16.81
CA TRP A 16 -5.81 -1.26 16.11
C TRP A 16 -6.55 -0.03 16.65
N THR A 17 -7.14 0.73 15.73
CA THR A 17 -8.07 1.83 15.99
C THR A 17 -9.44 1.39 15.47
N GLU A 18 -10.40 1.24 16.38
CA GLU A 18 -11.79 0.93 16.01
C GLU A 18 -12.40 2.14 15.31
N ALA A 19 -13.07 1.91 14.19
CA ALA A 19 -13.79 2.94 13.48
C ALA A 19 -15.11 3.26 14.20
N THR A 20 -15.50 4.51 14.12
CA THR A 20 -16.65 5.07 14.82
C THR A 20 -17.64 5.70 13.84
N ARG A 21 -18.79 6.14 14.34
CA ARG A 21 -19.79 6.84 13.51
C ARG A 21 -19.27 8.14 12.92
N ASP A 22 -18.29 8.78 13.54
CA ASP A 22 -17.70 10.02 13.04
C ASP A 22 -16.87 9.78 11.77
N ASP A 23 -16.41 8.54 11.56
CA ASP A 23 -15.67 8.12 10.39
C ASP A 23 -16.60 7.78 9.21
N HIS A 24 -17.92 7.79 9.41
CA HIS A 24 -18.89 7.47 8.36
C HIS A 24 -19.09 8.63 7.40
N VAL A 25 -18.73 8.43 6.14
CA VAL A 25 -19.04 9.33 5.03
C VAL A 25 -20.34 8.86 4.37
N LEU A 26 -21.39 9.65 4.51
CA LEU A 26 -22.70 9.38 3.91
C LEU A 26 -22.80 9.97 2.49
N GLY A 27 -23.76 9.49 1.70
CA GLY A 27 -24.06 10.02 0.37
C GLY A 27 -24.31 8.92 -0.65
N ARG A 28 -23.97 9.19 -1.92
CA ARG A 28 -24.20 8.25 -3.04
C ARG A 28 -23.37 6.98 -2.92
N ARG A 29 -22.21 7.05 -2.26
CA ARG A 29 -21.27 5.94 -2.03
C ARG A 29 -20.87 5.93 -0.56
N PRO A 30 -21.76 5.45 0.33
CA PRO A 30 -21.51 5.47 1.76
C PRO A 30 -20.33 4.56 2.10
N HIS A 31 -19.38 5.06 2.87
CA HIS A 31 -18.18 4.33 3.30
C HIS A 31 -17.69 4.85 4.66
N VAL A 32 -16.83 4.08 5.31
CA VAL A 32 -16.06 4.47 6.49
C VAL A 32 -14.68 4.92 6.05
N ALA A 33 -14.28 6.12 6.44
CA ALA A 33 -12.94 6.68 6.16
C ALA A 33 -11.97 6.25 7.26
N VAL A 34 -10.97 5.44 6.91
CA VAL A 34 -10.07 4.79 7.91
C VAL A 34 -8.64 5.31 7.87
N ALA A 35 -8.22 5.84 6.74
CA ALA A 35 -6.94 6.51 6.58
C ALA A 35 -7.07 7.51 5.43
N GLU A 36 -6.08 8.40 5.31
CA GLU A 36 -6.02 9.32 4.18
C GLU A 36 -6.10 8.56 2.85
N GLY A 37 -7.16 8.83 2.09
CA GLY A 37 -7.42 8.19 0.80
C GLY A 37 -7.81 6.72 0.88
N VAL A 38 -8.24 6.16 2.02
CA VAL A 38 -8.75 4.78 2.11
C VAL A 38 -10.16 4.77 2.67
N GLY A 39 -11.09 4.23 1.88
CA GLY A 39 -12.50 4.06 2.24
C GLY A 39 -12.90 2.59 2.26
N VAL A 40 -13.74 2.20 3.22
CA VAL A 40 -14.26 0.82 3.35
C VAL A 40 -15.77 0.84 3.43
N SER A 41 -16.46 0.01 2.66
CA SER A 41 -17.92 -0.11 2.70
C SER A 41 -18.35 -1.56 2.64
N THR A 42 -19.36 -1.93 3.43
CA THR A 42 -20.04 -3.24 3.35
C THR A 42 -21.44 -3.13 2.74
N VAL A 43 -21.81 -1.94 2.24
CA VAL A 43 -23.14 -1.63 1.69
C VAL A 43 -23.23 -2.09 0.24
N GLY A 44 -24.41 -2.57 -0.18
CA GLY A 44 -24.62 -3.08 -1.54
C GLY A 44 -24.15 -4.53 -1.71
N GLY A 45 -24.08 -5.27 -0.61
CA GLY A 45 -23.77 -6.70 -0.56
C GLY A 45 -22.34 -7.09 -0.88
N HIS A 46 -21.42 -6.14 -0.82
CA HIS A 46 -20.00 -6.38 -1.03
C HIS A 46 -19.19 -5.60 0.01
N LEU A 47 -18.09 -6.19 0.48
CA LEU A 47 -17.01 -5.48 1.13
C LEU A 47 -16.17 -4.84 0.03
N THR A 48 -16.26 -3.52 -0.05
CA THR A 48 -15.56 -2.69 -1.01
C THR A 48 -14.49 -1.87 -0.32
N VAL A 49 -13.28 -1.89 -0.86
CA VAL A 49 -12.19 -0.99 -0.47
C VAL A 49 -11.90 -0.05 -1.63
N THR A 50 -11.90 1.25 -1.38
CA THR A 50 -11.53 2.29 -2.34
C THR A 50 -10.24 2.98 -1.90
N THR A 51 -9.39 3.32 -2.86
CA THR A 51 -8.08 3.94 -2.59
C THR A 51 -7.86 5.15 -3.49
N GLY A 52 -7.37 6.25 -2.91
CA GLY A 52 -7.16 7.52 -3.60
C GLY A 52 -8.47 8.17 -4.03
N ASP A 53 -8.41 8.92 -5.13
CA ASP A 53 -9.55 9.66 -5.68
C ASP A 53 -10.35 8.86 -6.72
N ASP A 54 -9.88 7.66 -7.11
CA ASP A 54 -10.57 6.84 -8.10
C ASP A 54 -11.90 6.34 -7.53
N PRO A 55 -13.02 6.60 -8.21
CA PRO A 55 -14.30 6.12 -7.76
C PRO A 55 -14.48 4.59 -7.85
N ALA A 56 -13.64 3.89 -8.60
CA ALA A 56 -13.67 2.45 -8.76
C ALA A 56 -13.16 1.72 -7.49
N PRO A 57 -13.73 0.56 -7.17
CA PRO A 57 -13.26 -0.26 -6.06
C PRO A 57 -11.87 -0.84 -6.38
N ALA A 58 -10.91 -0.60 -5.49
CA ALA A 58 -9.59 -1.25 -5.54
C ALA A 58 -9.67 -2.73 -5.13
N HIS A 59 -10.68 -3.06 -4.30
CA HIS A 59 -11.03 -4.43 -3.95
C HIS A 59 -12.53 -4.55 -3.72
N GLN A 60 -13.08 -5.70 -4.09
CA GLN A 60 -14.49 -6.01 -3.87
C GLN A 60 -14.69 -7.52 -3.69
N GLU A 61 -15.38 -7.90 -2.62
CA GLU A 61 -15.76 -9.28 -2.34
C GLU A 61 -17.17 -9.35 -1.74
N PRO A 62 -17.96 -10.42 -1.96
CA PRO A 62 -19.31 -10.51 -1.43
C PRO A 62 -19.35 -10.65 0.10
N VAL A 63 -20.43 -10.18 0.71
CA VAL A 63 -20.73 -10.33 2.15
C VAL A 63 -21.95 -11.22 2.37
N ALA A 64 -22.07 -11.81 3.56
CA ALA A 64 -23.17 -12.72 3.88
C ALA A 64 -24.56 -12.05 3.89
N GLU A 65 -24.69 -10.82 4.43
CA GLU A 65 -25.94 -10.05 4.46
C GLU A 65 -25.88 -8.88 3.46
N PRO A 66 -26.60 -8.95 2.32
CA PRO A 66 -26.56 -7.90 1.31
C PRO A 66 -27.16 -6.55 1.73
N LEU A 67 -28.09 -6.58 2.68
CA LEU A 67 -28.88 -5.41 3.10
C LEU A 67 -28.34 -4.74 4.38
N GLN A 68 -27.08 -4.98 4.73
CA GLN A 68 -26.45 -4.32 5.88
C GLN A 68 -26.13 -2.84 5.62
N SER A 69 -26.15 -2.06 6.69
CA SER A 69 -25.66 -0.68 6.74
C SER A 69 -24.21 -0.62 7.22
N LEU A 70 -23.56 0.55 7.11
CA LEU A 70 -22.20 0.74 7.63
C LEU A 70 -22.10 0.47 9.14
N ALA A 71 -23.15 0.74 9.89
CA ALA A 71 -23.16 0.59 11.34
C ALA A 71 -23.34 -0.87 11.81
N ASP A 72 -23.67 -1.78 10.89
CA ASP A 72 -23.90 -3.20 11.22
C ASP A 72 -22.61 -4.02 11.13
N ALA A 73 -21.58 -3.51 10.47
CA ALA A 73 -20.27 -4.14 10.36
C ALA A 73 -19.30 -3.54 11.39
N ASP A 74 -18.48 -4.39 12.00
CA ASP A 74 -17.39 -3.92 12.84
C ASP A 74 -16.16 -3.67 11.97
N LEU A 75 -15.45 -2.57 12.22
CA LEU A 75 -14.31 -2.15 11.43
C LEU A 75 -13.23 -1.58 12.34
N ALA A 76 -12.01 -2.08 12.20
CA ALA A 76 -10.82 -1.50 12.80
C ALA A 76 -9.72 -1.34 11.75
N HIS A 77 -8.85 -0.36 11.95
CA HIS A 77 -7.70 -0.14 11.09
C HIS A 77 -6.43 0.11 11.88
N ALA A 78 -5.28 -0.09 11.24
CA ALA A 78 -3.98 0.24 11.80
C ALA A 78 -2.99 0.66 10.72
N ARG A 79 -2.04 1.53 11.06
CA ARG A 79 -1.02 2.00 10.13
C ARG A 79 0.35 1.44 10.50
N VAL A 80 1.05 0.86 9.52
CA VAL A 80 2.42 0.38 9.63
C VAL A 80 3.20 0.90 8.42
N GLY A 81 3.91 2.02 8.59
CA GLY A 81 4.56 2.73 7.49
C GLY A 81 3.56 3.08 6.36
N PRO A 82 3.79 2.62 5.11
CA PRO A 82 2.89 2.83 3.97
C PRO A 82 1.75 1.80 3.88
N LEU A 83 1.62 0.89 4.85
CA LEU A 83 0.55 -0.11 4.90
C LEU A 83 -0.58 0.36 5.81
N VAL A 84 -1.81 0.25 5.34
CA VAL A 84 -3.03 0.39 6.14
C VAL A 84 -3.66 -0.99 6.26
N LEU A 85 -3.60 -1.57 7.45
CA LEU A 85 -4.24 -2.83 7.78
C LEU A 85 -5.70 -2.55 8.12
N LEU A 86 -6.59 -3.38 7.58
CA LEU A 86 -8.03 -3.35 7.78
C LEU A 86 -8.44 -4.68 8.38
N ARG A 87 -9.26 -4.60 9.42
CA ARG A 87 -9.93 -5.73 10.06
C ARG A 87 -11.42 -5.42 10.01
N VAL A 88 -12.17 -6.21 9.24
CA VAL A 88 -13.59 -5.98 8.97
C VAL A 88 -14.36 -7.23 9.35
N ARG A 89 -15.45 -7.09 10.10
CA ARG A 89 -16.41 -8.19 10.30
C ARG A 89 -17.76 -7.74 9.77
N PRO A 90 -18.12 -8.16 8.54
CA PRO A 90 -19.44 -7.88 8.00
C PRO A 90 -20.54 -8.48 8.87
N TYR A 91 -21.73 -7.91 8.77
CA TYR A 91 -22.86 -8.35 9.56
C TYR A 91 -23.21 -9.83 9.33
N LYS A 92 -23.49 -10.56 10.43
CA LYS A 92 -23.73 -12.02 10.47
C LYS A 92 -22.57 -12.90 10.01
N GLU A 93 -21.36 -12.37 9.95
CA GLU A 93 -20.15 -13.19 9.78
C GLU A 93 -19.47 -13.40 11.13
N GLU A 94 -19.01 -14.63 11.37
CA GLU A 94 -18.31 -14.98 12.62
C GLU A 94 -16.83 -14.59 12.57
N GLU A 95 -16.23 -14.66 11.37
CA GLU A 95 -14.80 -14.47 11.14
C GLU A 95 -14.45 -13.04 10.74
N TRP A 96 -13.29 -12.58 11.22
CA TRP A 96 -12.73 -11.30 10.81
C TRP A 96 -11.99 -11.42 9.49
N ARG A 97 -12.35 -10.52 8.58
CA ARG A 97 -11.74 -10.33 7.28
C ARG A 97 -10.57 -9.37 7.39
N HIS A 98 -9.38 -9.82 7.00
CA HIS A 98 -8.16 -9.00 7.10
C HIS A 98 -7.65 -8.62 5.73
N LEU A 99 -7.55 -7.31 5.47
CA LEU A 99 -7.02 -6.76 4.24
C LEU A 99 -5.89 -5.79 4.56
N VAL A 100 -4.95 -5.63 3.64
CA VAL A 100 -3.87 -4.65 3.79
C VAL A 100 -3.77 -3.83 2.51
N VAL A 101 -3.87 -2.52 2.66
CA VAL A 101 -3.77 -1.55 1.59
C VAL A 101 -2.35 -0.99 1.56
N HIS A 102 -1.67 -1.11 0.43
CA HIS A 102 -0.41 -0.40 0.18
C HIS A 102 -0.72 0.98 -0.38
N THR A 103 -0.67 2.01 0.47
CA THR A 103 -1.17 3.35 0.13
C THR A 103 -0.49 4.02 -1.08
N PRO A 104 0.82 3.82 -1.36
CA PRO A 104 1.45 4.44 -2.54
C PRO A 104 0.94 3.92 -3.89
N THR A 105 0.46 2.67 -3.95
CA THR A 105 -0.07 2.07 -5.19
C THR A 105 -1.58 1.84 -5.18
N GLY A 106 -2.23 1.90 -4.01
CA GLY A 106 -3.62 1.52 -3.83
C GLY A 106 -3.89 0.02 -3.88
N ALA A 107 -2.83 -0.82 -3.98
CA ALA A 107 -3.00 -2.27 -4.03
C ALA A 107 -3.57 -2.80 -2.71
N VAL A 108 -4.55 -3.70 -2.81
CA VAL A 108 -5.20 -4.33 -1.66
C VAL A 108 -4.88 -5.82 -1.65
N HIS A 109 -4.35 -6.28 -0.52
CA HIS A 109 -3.97 -7.68 -0.31
C HIS A 109 -4.88 -8.32 0.72
N ARG A 110 -5.53 -9.43 0.36
CA ARG A 110 -6.29 -10.25 1.29
C ARG A 110 -5.34 -11.12 2.11
N LEU A 111 -5.30 -10.92 3.43
CA LEU A 111 -4.37 -11.60 4.34
C LEU A 111 -5.10 -12.10 5.59
N ASP A 112 -6.00 -13.07 5.44
CA ASP A 112 -6.70 -13.60 6.59
C ASP A 112 -5.75 -14.25 7.61
N ALA A 113 -5.91 -13.86 8.86
CA ALA A 113 -5.17 -14.37 9.98
C ALA A 113 -6.05 -14.34 11.23
N PRO A 114 -5.78 -15.22 12.22
CA PRO A 114 -6.41 -15.10 13.53
C PRO A 114 -6.16 -13.73 14.15
N ASP A 115 -7.12 -13.26 14.94
CA ASP A 115 -6.98 -12.02 15.68
C ASP A 115 -5.71 -12.03 16.55
N GLY A 116 -4.97 -10.92 16.52
CA GLY A 116 -3.72 -10.79 17.27
C GLY A 116 -2.53 -11.55 16.67
N ALA A 117 -2.66 -12.17 15.50
CA ALA A 117 -1.56 -12.87 14.85
C ALA A 117 -0.59 -11.94 14.08
N PHE A 118 -1.00 -10.74 13.68
CA PHE A 118 -0.13 -9.80 12.97
C PHE A 118 0.96 -9.20 13.86
N ARG A 119 2.20 -9.20 13.38
CA ARG A 119 3.34 -8.51 14.00
C ARG A 119 3.97 -7.53 13.04
N ARG A 120 4.41 -6.39 13.57
CA ARG A 120 5.17 -5.40 12.82
C ARG A 120 6.58 -5.93 12.59
N LEU A 121 7.05 -5.85 11.36
CA LEU A 121 8.47 -6.05 11.07
C LEU A 121 9.29 -4.87 11.63
N PRO A 122 10.59 -5.06 11.91
CA PRO A 122 11.46 -3.99 12.39
C PRO A 122 11.49 -2.81 11.42
N ASP A 123 11.69 -1.61 11.94
CA ASP A 123 11.83 -0.37 11.16
C ASP A 123 10.70 -0.13 10.15
N ASP A 124 9.48 -0.55 10.49
CA ASP A 124 8.29 -0.46 9.63
C ASP A 124 8.48 -1.10 8.25
N GLN A 125 9.32 -2.14 8.16
CA GLN A 125 9.56 -2.86 6.90
C GLN A 125 8.36 -3.65 6.39
N GLY A 126 7.28 -3.74 7.17
CA GLY A 126 6.02 -4.39 6.80
C GLY A 126 5.37 -5.10 7.98
N VAL A 127 4.58 -6.13 7.67
CA VAL A 127 3.88 -6.97 8.64
C VAL A 127 4.07 -8.45 8.33
N VAL A 128 4.17 -9.26 9.38
CA VAL A 128 4.25 -10.71 9.31
C VAL A 128 3.11 -11.32 10.10
N HIS A 129 2.56 -12.42 9.59
CA HIS A 129 1.53 -13.22 10.24
C HIS A 129 1.79 -14.69 9.89
N PRO A 130 1.08 -15.65 10.52
CA PRO A 130 1.24 -17.05 10.16
C PRO A 130 1.06 -17.28 8.66
N GLY A 131 0.07 -16.65 8.01
CA GLY A 131 -0.19 -16.84 6.59
C GLY A 131 0.86 -16.24 5.64
N GLY A 132 1.79 -15.40 6.11
CA GLY A 132 2.70 -14.72 5.18
C GLY A 132 3.41 -13.50 5.73
N VAL A 133 3.99 -12.76 4.81
CA VAL A 133 4.58 -11.44 5.03
C VAL A 133 4.12 -10.49 3.93
N LEU A 134 3.83 -9.25 4.29
CA LEU A 134 3.67 -8.15 3.35
C LEU A 134 4.63 -7.04 3.74
N LEU A 135 5.48 -6.65 2.80
CA LEU A 135 6.52 -5.65 2.97
C LEU A 135 5.99 -4.26 2.66
N ALA A 136 6.69 -3.25 3.17
CA ALA A 136 6.37 -1.84 2.98
C ALA A 136 6.43 -1.38 1.51
N ASP A 137 7.06 -2.13 0.60
CA ASP A 137 7.07 -1.84 -0.84
C ASP A 137 5.86 -2.43 -1.59
N GLY A 138 4.93 -3.05 -0.87
CA GLY A 138 3.74 -3.72 -1.40
C GLY A 138 3.98 -5.16 -1.87
N THR A 139 5.23 -5.65 -1.81
CA THR A 139 5.53 -7.05 -2.16
C THR A 139 5.30 -7.96 -0.96
N GLY A 140 4.93 -9.22 -1.21
CA GLY A 140 4.64 -10.14 -0.14
C GLY A 140 4.70 -11.59 -0.56
N LYS A 141 4.74 -12.48 0.43
CA LYS A 141 4.70 -13.92 0.24
C LYS A 141 3.60 -14.49 1.12
N SER A 142 2.61 -15.10 0.47
CA SER A 142 1.57 -15.88 1.13
C SER A 142 1.96 -17.36 1.14
N PHE A 143 1.54 -18.08 2.17
CA PHE A 143 1.76 -19.51 2.31
C PHE A 143 0.41 -20.22 2.14
N GLU A 144 0.13 -20.72 0.94
CA GLU A 144 -1.16 -21.32 0.54
C GLU A 144 -1.51 -22.62 1.30
N ASP A 145 -0.50 -23.40 1.72
CA ASP A 145 -0.66 -24.73 2.31
C ASP A 145 -0.87 -24.72 3.84
N ARG A 146 -1.90 -24.03 4.36
CA ARG A 146 -2.08 -23.95 5.82
C ARG A 146 -3.43 -24.40 6.35
N PRO A 147 -3.44 -25.36 7.31
CA PRO A 147 -4.66 -25.76 7.98
C PRO A 147 -5.20 -24.64 8.87
N ALA A 148 -6.52 -24.64 9.03
CA ALA A 148 -7.36 -23.77 9.86
C ALA A 148 -7.12 -23.93 11.37
N THR A 149 -5.86 -23.88 11.80
CA THR A 149 -5.49 -23.88 13.22
C THR A 149 -5.14 -22.47 13.65
N ALA A 150 -5.83 -21.99 14.69
CA ALA A 150 -5.57 -20.70 15.31
C ALA A 150 -4.14 -20.69 15.89
N LEU A 151 -3.20 -20.15 15.11
CA LEU A 151 -1.83 -19.91 15.53
C LEU A 151 -1.77 -18.56 16.26
N GLU A 152 -1.45 -18.62 17.54
CA GLU A 152 -1.24 -17.46 18.38
C GLU A 152 0.25 -17.13 18.45
N PHE A 153 0.59 -15.86 18.57
CA PHE A 153 1.97 -15.46 18.77
C PHE A 153 2.46 -15.81 20.18
N ASP A 154 3.59 -16.51 20.29
CA ASP A 154 4.28 -16.78 21.56
C ASP A 154 5.29 -15.68 21.86
N ARG A 155 6.27 -15.49 20.95
CA ARG A 155 7.40 -14.58 21.19
C ARG A 155 8.14 -14.19 19.94
N GLU A 156 8.93 -13.14 20.10
CA GLU A 156 9.95 -12.68 19.16
C GLU A 156 11.34 -12.97 19.72
N LEU A 157 12.29 -13.35 18.85
CA LEU A 157 13.71 -13.35 19.17
C LEU A 157 14.48 -12.54 18.14
N ARG A 158 15.22 -11.54 18.61
CA ARG A 158 16.10 -10.73 17.75
C ARG A 158 17.51 -11.30 17.80
N SER A 159 18.15 -11.36 16.64
CA SER A 159 19.59 -11.57 16.57
C SER A 159 20.30 -10.37 17.21
N PRO A 160 21.29 -10.58 18.11
CA PRO A 160 22.11 -9.49 18.63
C PRO A 160 22.89 -8.76 17.53
N LEU A 161 23.11 -9.41 16.39
CA LEU A 161 23.74 -8.82 15.21
C LEU A 161 22.79 -7.89 14.44
N GLY A 162 21.49 -7.95 14.74
CA GLY A 162 20.47 -7.08 14.16
C GLY A 162 19.92 -7.54 12.80
N GLU A 163 20.53 -8.53 12.15
CA GLU A 163 20.16 -8.96 10.79
C GLU A 163 18.88 -9.79 10.71
N ASP A 164 18.53 -10.52 11.77
CA ASP A 164 17.44 -11.49 11.73
C ASP A 164 16.52 -11.37 12.95
N VAL A 165 15.24 -11.61 12.71
CA VAL A 165 14.19 -11.66 13.73
C VAL A 165 13.34 -12.90 13.55
N LEU A 166 13.22 -13.71 14.60
CA LEU A 166 12.39 -14.91 14.64
C LEU A 166 11.04 -14.59 15.28
N TYR A 167 9.96 -14.85 14.54
CA TYR A 167 8.60 -14.82 15.07
C TYR A 167 8.13 -16.24 15.34
N ALA A 168 7.87 -16.55 16.60
CA ALA A 168 7.38 -17.85 17.03
C ALA A 168 5.88 -17.78 17.29
N TYR A 169 5.14 -18.67 16.63
CA TYR A 169 3.72 -18.89 16.81
C TYR A 169 3.48 -20.30 17.35
N HIS A 170 2.48 -20.44 18.19
CA HIS A 170 2.09 -21.69 18.82
C HIS A 170 0.61 -21.95 18.54
N ALA A 171 0.25 -23.22 18.38
CA ALA A 171 -1.13 -23.65 18.28
C ALA A 171 -1.56 -24.32 19.59
N HIS A 172 -2.84 -24.32 19.90
CA HIS A 172 -3.35 -25.06 21.06
C HIS A 172 -3.39 -26.57 20.80
N GLY A 173 -3.22 -27.36 21.86
CA GLY A 173 -3.30 -28.82 21.79
C GLY A 173 -2.09 -29.47 21.16
N LEU A 174 -2.32 -30.39 20.22
CA LEU A 174 -1.27 -31.16 19.51
C LEU A 174 -0.95 -30.60 18.12
N ALA A 175 -1.59 -29.49 17.74
CA ALA A 175 -1.32 -28.83 16.47
C ALA A 175 0.11 -28.25 16.46
N PRO A 176 0.82 -28.33 15.32
CA PRO A 176 2.18 -27.80 15.25
C PRO A 176 2.19 -26.28 15.24
N GLY A 177 3.12 -25.70 16.01
CA GLY A 177 3.50 -24.31 15.93
C GLY A 177 4.34 -24.00 14.69
N LEU A 178 4.77 -22.74 14.60
CA LEU A 178 5.42 -22.17 13.43
C LEU A 178 6.50 -21.17 13.84
N LEU A 179 7.68 -21.30 13.23
CA LEU A 179 8.75 -20.31 13.31
C LEU A 179 8.96 -19.63 11.96
N LEU A 180 8.96 -18.30 11.97
CA LEU A 180 9.21 -17.45 10.80
C LEU A 180 10.44 -16.59 11.06
N SER A 181 11.55 -16.92 10.39
CA SER A 181 12.80 -16.16 10.47
C SER A 181 12.81 -15.11 9.37
N TYR A 182 12.84 -13.83 9.75
CA TYR A 182 12.87 -12.70 8.85
C TYR A 182 14.25 -12.05 8.83
N ASN A 183 14.82 -11.85 7.64
CA ASN A 183 16.09 -11.16 7.46
C ASN A 183 15.87 -9.70 7.06
N MET A 184 16.37 -8.75 7.86
CA MET A 184 16.16 -7.30 7.68
C MET A 184 16.90 -6.71 6.47
N LEU A 185 18.00 -7.32 6.03
CA LEU A 185 18.76 -6.86 4.85
C LEU A 185 18.08 -7.32 3.56
N ARG A 186 17.86 -8.63 3.46
CA ARG A 186 17.22 -9.25 2.29
C ARG A 186 15.73 -8.91 2.21
N LYS A 187 15.09 -8.61 3.34
CA LYS A 187 13.64 -8.47 3.50
C LYS A 187 12.88 -9.74 3.13
N GLU A 188 13.40 -10.87 3.56
CA GLU A 188 12.85 -12.17 3.17
C GLU A 188 12.57 -13.03 4.40
N LEU A 189 11.50 -13.80 4.31
CA LEU A 189 11.29 -14.94 5.21
C LEU A 189 12.08 -16.14 4.71
N ALA A 190 12.84 -16.75 5.62
CA ALA A 190 13.34 -18.11 5.41
C ALA A 190 12.17 -19.10 5.27
N ALA A 191 12.48 -20.32 4.83
CA ALA A 191 11.49 -21.40 4.77
C ALA A 191 10.80 -21.56 6.15
N PRO A 192 9.46 -21.48 6.23
CA PRO A 192 8.75 -21.63 7.48
C PRO A 192 9.07 -22.98 8.16
N LEU A 193 9.35 -22.95 9.46
CA LEU A 193 9.63 -24.18 10.22
C LEU A 193 8.39 -24.54 11.05
N ARG A 194 7.73 -25.64 10.70
CA ARG A 194 6.65 -26.22 11.49
C ARG A 194 7.22 -27.12 12.58
N CYS A 195 6.77 -26.93 13.81
CA CYS A 195 7.34 -27.65 14.95
C CYS A 195 6.32 -27.86 16.07
N THR A 196 6.40 -29.00 16.74
CA THR A 196 5.65 -29.26 17.99
C THR A 196 6.35 -28.65 19.21
N GLY A 197 7.65 -28.37 19.09
CA GLY A 197 8.43 -27.68 20.12
C GLY A 197 9.79 -27.23 19.59
N TRP A 198 10.39 -26.26 20.27
CA TRP A 198 11.72 -25.76 19.92
C TRP A 198 12.44 -25.21 21.15
N ALA A 199 13.77 -25.21 21.10
CA ALA A 199 14.64 -24.64 22.11
C ALA A 199 15.85 -23.96 21.45
N ARG A 200 16.36 -22.91 22.08
CA ARG A 200 17.52 -22.15 21.62
C ARG A 200 18.61 -22.19 22.68
N HIS A 201 19.83 -22.54 22.28
CA HIS A 201 21.02 -22.44 23.10
C HIS A 201 21.69 -21.07 22.94
N GLU A 202 22.47 -20.67 23.94
CA GLU A 202 23.18 -19.38 23.95
C GLU A 202 24.16 -19.20 22.78
N ASP A 203 24.65 -20.29 22.19
CA ASP A 203 25.55 -20.29 21.03
C ASP A 203 24.82 -20.19 19.68
N GLY A 204 23.51 -19.94 19.69
CA GLY A 204 22.69 -19.84 18.48
C GLY A 204 22.24 -21.20 17.93
N THR A 205 22.51 -22.31 18.62
CA THR A 205 21.94 -23.61 18.22
C THR A 205 20.43 -23.62 18.48
N LEU A 206 19.65 -23.77 17.42
CA LEU A 206 18.19 -23.94 17.46
C LEU A 206 17.85 -25.42 17.28
N ALA A 207 17.30 -26.04 18.32
CA ALA A 207 16.76 -27.39 18.29
C ALA A 207 15.26 -27.33 18.01
N VAL A 208 14.80 -28.01 16.97
CA VAL A 208 13.41 -28.02 16.51
C VAL A 208 12.90 -29.46 16.50
N LEU A 209 11.84 -29.72 17.27
CA LEU A 209 11.10 -30.97 17.21
C LEU A 209 10.15 -30.88 16.01
N ARG A 210 10.36 -31.73 15.01
CA ARG A 210 9.57 -31.68 13.78
C ARG A 210 8.12 -32.02 14.07
N ALA A 211 7.24 -31.28 13.42
CA ALA A 211 5.86 -31.70 13.29
C ALA A 211 5.81 -32.92 12.36
N ASP A 212 5.23 -34.02 12.85
CA ASP A 212 4.91 -35.16 11.99
C ASP A 212 3.61 -34.86 11.25
N ASP A 213 3.60 -34.98 9.92
CA ASP A 213 2.44 -34.64 9.09
C ASP A 213 1.27 -35.63 9.27
N GLY A 214 1.52 -36.78 9.90
CA GLY A 214 0.55 -37.87 10.06
C GLY A 214 -0.22 -37.91 11.37
N GLY A 215 0.10 -37.07 12.37
CA GLY A 215 -0.62 -37.00 13.67
C GLY A 215 -0.57 -38.25 14.55
N GLU A 216 -0.06 -39.38 14.07
CA GLU A 216 0.06 -40.64 14.79
C GLU A 216 1.17 -40.59 15.85
N PRO A 217 0.89 -40.96 17.11
CA PRO A 217 1.91 -41.02 18.15
C PRO A 217 3.04 -42.00 17.78
N THR A 218 4.26 -41.48 17.66
CA THR A 218 5.48 -42.27 17.42
C THR A 218 6.33 -42.39 18.69
N ARG A 219 7.18 -43.43 18.75
CA ARG A 219 8.17 -43.59 19.82
C ARG A 219 9.46 -42.80 19.56
N VAL A 220 9.70 -42.40 18.31
CA VAL A 220 10.92 -41.71 17.88
C VAL A 220 10.51 -40.39 17.26
N HIS A 221 10.94 -39.30 17.87
CA HIS A 221 10.65 -37.95 17.36
C HIS A 221 11.91 -37.33 16.78
N PRO A 222 11.94 -36.98 15.48
CA PRO A 222 13.10 -36.37 14.86
C PRO A 222 13.31 -34.94 15.36
N VAL A 223 14.52 -34.68 15.87
CA VAL A 223 14.99 -33.34 16.23
C VAL A 223 15.96 -32.84 15.18
N GLN A 224 15.72 -31.64 14.67
CA GLN A 224 16.65 -30.94 13.78
C GLN A 224 17.41 -29.86 14.53
N LEU A 225 18.73 -29.84 14.36
CA LEU A 225 19.61 -28.83 14.93
C LEU A 225 20.06 -27.87 13.83
N TRP A 226 19.83 -26.58 14.05
CA TRP A 226 20.25 -25.51 13.15
C TRP A 226 21.26 -24.61 13.86
N ARG A 227 22.28 -24.16 13.13
CA ARG A 227 23.11 -23.02 13.56
C ARG A 227 22.43 -21.75 13.06
N THR A 228 22.05 -20.88 13.98
CA THR A 228 21.25 -19.69 13.70
C THR A 228 21.92 -18.44 14.25
N PRO A 229 21.58 -17.24 13.74
CA PRO A 229 22.10 -15.97 14.23
C PRO A 229 21.53 -15.56 15.61
N TYR A 230 20.60 -16.35 16.18
CA TYR A 230 19.96 -16.07 17.47
C TYR A 230 20.85 -16.47 18.66
N VAL A 231 22.03 -15.88 18.76
CA VAL A 231 22.96 -16.09 19.90
C VAL A 231 22.50 -15.29 21.12
N ALA A 232 23.03 -15.60 22.31
CA ALA A 232 22.83 -14.74 23.48
C ALA A 232 23.63 -13.42 23.34
N ASP A 233 23.12 -12.32 23.90
CA ASP A 233 23.77 -11.00 23.85
C ASP A 233 25.21 -11.05 24.39
N THR A 234 25.47 -11.86 25.42
CA THR A 234 26.80 -12.09 26.00
C THR A 234 27.81 -12.73 25.03
N ARG A 235 27.35 -13.24 23.88
CA ARG A 235 28.19 -13.82 22.84
C ARG A 235 28.24 -12.97 21.56
N ALA A 236 27.56 -11.83 21.51
CA ALA A 236 27.49 -10.98 20.33
C ALA A 236 28.88 -10.45 19.92
N ASP A 237 29.72 -10.10 20.88
CA ASP A 237 31.06 -9.54 20.65
C ASP A 237 31.99 -10.48 19.86
N ALA A 238 31.75 -11.80 19.94
CA ALA A 238 32.53 -12.79 19.19
C ALA A 238 32.32 -12.71 17.66
N TYR A 239 31.29 -11.99 17.21
CA TYR A 239 30.93 -11.82 15.80
C TYR A 239 31.26 -10.43 15.26
N GLY A 240 31.91 -9.57 16.06
CA GLY A 240 32.36 -8.25 15.64
C GLY A 240 33.47 -8.29 14.57
N GLY A 241 33.42 -7.36 13.63
CA GLY A 241 34.47 -7.16 12.63
C GLY A 241 35.56 -6.17 13.09
N ASN A 242 36.67 -6.12 12.35
CA ASN A 242 37.72 -5.10 12.53
C ASN A 242 37.56 -3.96 11.52
N GLY A 243 38.07 -2.77 11.85
CA GLY A 243 38.20 -1.63 10.93
C GLY A 243 37.16 -0.51 11.13
N PRO A 244 37.11 0.47 10.22
CA PRO A 244 36.31 1.69 10.36
C PRO A 244 34.81 1.46 10.62
N LEU A 245 34.21 0.46 9.98
CA LEU A 245 32.79 0.11 10.12
C LEU A 245 32.45 -0.47 11.50
N ALA A 246 33.42 -1.07 12.20
CA ALA A 246 33.20 -1.59 13.54
C ALA A 246 32.82 -0.48 14.55
N ARG A 247 33.17 0.78 14.25
CA ARG A 247 32.84 1.97 15.06
C ARG A 247 31.34 2.29 15.07
N VAL A 248 30.61 1.89 14.04
CA VAL A 248 29.16 2.17 13.89
C VAL A 248 28.30 1.17 14.67
N GLY A 249 28.78 -0.07 14.79
CA GLY A 249 28.04 -1.19 15.38
C GLY A 249 27.16 -1.91 14.35
N ASN A 250 27.20 -3.25 14.37
CA ASN A 250 26.54 -4.07 13.36
C ASN A 250 25.01 -3.82 13.26
N PRO A 251 24.26 -3.67 14.36
CA PRO A 251 22.83 -3.39 14.26
C PRO A 251 22.50 -2.11 13.48
N ASP A 252 23.32 -1.06 13.61
CA ASP A 252 23.07 0.18 12.87
C ASP A 252 23.49 0.07 11.40
N LEU A 253 24.60 -0.64 11.12
CA LEU A 253 24.99 -0.99 9.75
C LEU A 253 23.89 -1.76 9.02
N VAL A 254 23.31 -2.77 9.68
CA VAL A 254 22.23 -3.58 9.12
C VAL A 254 21.01 -2.72 8.79
N ARG A 255 20.59 -1.85 9.71
CA ARG A 255 19.44 -0.95 9.49
C ARG A 255 19.68 -0.01 8.32
N ALA A 256 20.83 0.67 8.29
CA ALA A 256 21.17 1.60 7.22
C ALA A 256 21.27 0.90 5.86
N LEU A 257 21.98 -0.23 5.78
CA LEU A 257 22.12 -1.01 4.56
C LEU A 257 20.78 -1.59 4.10
N GLY A 258 19.94 -2.07 5.02
CA GLY A 258 18.60 -2.54 4.71
C GLY A 258 17.73 -1.44 4.11
N ALA A 259 17.80 -0.23 4.66
CA ALA A 259 17.09 0.93 4.12
C ALA A 259 17.63 1.32 2.73
N CYS A 260 18.95 1.44 2.55
CA CYS A 260 19.59 1.75 1.27
C CYS A 260 19.24 0.72 0.17
N LEU A 261 19.29 -0.58 0.48
CA LEU A 261 18.92 -1.65 -0.45
C LEU A 261 17.43 -1.59 -0.83
N SER A 262 16.58 -1.14 0.09
CA SER A 262 15.16 -0.95 -0.18
C SER A 262 14.91 0.19 -1.16
N LEU A 263 15.53 1.35 -0.90
CA LEU A 263 15.50 2.49 -1.81
C LEU A 263 16.01 2.09 -3.20
N ALA A 264 17.10 1.32 -3.26
CA ALA A 264 17.64 0.82 -4.52
C ALA A 264 16.68 -0.13 -5.26
N ARG A 265 15.94 -0.98 -4.55
CA ARG A 265 14.90 -1.85 -5.16
C ARG A 265 13.74 -1.03 -5.71
N THR A 266 13.22 -0.09 -4.92
CA THR A 266 12.13 0.80 -5.36
C THR A 266 12.55 1.61 -6.58
N ALA A 267 13.75 2.20 -6.58
CA ALA A 267 14.30 2.95 -7.71
C ALA A 267 14.51 2.10 -8.98
N ARG A 268 14.67 0.77 -8.84
CA ARG A 268 14.77 -0.17 -9.96
C ARG A 268 13.42 -0.68 -10.48
N GLY A 269 12.30 -0.20 -9.92
CA GLY A 269 10.96 -0.56 -10.37
C GLY A 269 10.37 -1.81 -9.69
N ALA A 270 10.79 -2.13 -8.47
CA ALA A 270 10.14 -3.19 -7.68
C ALA A 270 8.67 -2.89 -7.35
N THR A 271 8.26 -1.62 -7.42
CA THR A 271 6.90 -1.14 -7.17
C THR A 271 6.39 -0.40 -8.41
N ALA A 272 5.09 -0.52 -8.70
CA ALA A 272 4.46 0.20 -9.81
C ALA A 272 4.70 1.72 -9.68
N PRO A 273 5.15 2.41 -10.75
CA PRO A 273 5.51 3.82 -10.66
C PRO A 273 4.27 4.69 -10.52
N THR A 274 4.18 5.41 -9.40
CA THR A 274 3.17 6.45 -9.15
C THR A 274 3.87 7.69 -8.59
N THR A 275 3.26 8.86 -8.70
CA THR A 275 3.76 10.09 -8.07
C THR A 275 3.92 9.91 -6.55
N ALA A 276 3.04 9.13 -5.92
CA ALA A 276 3.13 8.81 -4.49
C ALA A 276 4.36 7.94 -4.17
N VAL A 277 4.69 6.96 -5.02
CA VAL A 277 5.91 6.13 -4.86
C VAL A 277 7.17 6.97 -4.99
N TYR A 278 7.26 7.88 -5.96
CA TYR A 278 8.42 8.77 -6.08
C TYR A 278 8.54 9.76 -4.93
N ARG A 279 7.40 10.26 -4.41
CA ARG A 279 7.37 11.09 -3.21
C ARG A 279 7.89 10.34 -1.99
N ALA A 280 7.39 9.13 -1.76
CA ALA A 280 7.87 8.25 -0.70
C ALA A 280 9.37 7.97 -0.85
N LEU A 281 9.85 7.63 -2.05
CA LEU A 281 11.27 7.40 -2.32
C LEU A 281 12.14 8.61 -1.96
N ARG A 282 11.72 9.83 -2.35
CA ARG A 282 12.42 11.07 -2.03
C ARG A 282 12.48 11.33 -0.52
N ASP A 283 11.35 11.17 0.15
CA ASP A 283 11.21 11.45 1.58
C ASP A 283 11.97 10.40 2.42
N ASP A 284 11.93 9.13 2.02
CA ASP A 284 12.68 8.04 2.65
C ASP A 284 14.20 8.21 2.46
N CYS A 285 14.66 8.66 1.29
CA CYS A 285 16.07 9.02 1.09
C CYS A 285 16.52 10.08 2.10
N ALA A 286 15.71 11.11 2.36
CA ALA A 286 16.03 12.13 3.36
C ALA A 286 16.05 11.53 4.77
N ALA A 287 15.03 10.75 5.14
CA ALA A 287 14.94 10.12 6.46
C ALA A 287 16.11 9.18 6.75
N VAL A 288 16.62 8.43 5.76
CA VAL A 288 17.78 7.55 5.91
C VAL A 288 19.06 8.35 6.17
N LEU A 289 19.28 9.45 5.42
CA LEU A 289 20.44 10.32 5.61
C LEU A 289 20.44 10.97 7.00
N ASP A 290 19.28 11.42 7.46
CA ASP A 290 19.12 12.05 8.77
C ASP A 290 19.32 11.05 9.91
N ARG A 291 18.81 9.81 9.76
CA ARG A 291 18.91 8.76 10.76
C ARG A 291 20.33 8.19 10.89
N HIS A 292 21.09 8.16 9.80
CA HIS A 292 22.42 7.57 9.76
C HIS A 292 23.47 8.57 9.23
N PRO A 293 23.88 9.57 10.04
CA PRO A 293 24.83 10.60 9.60
C PRO A 293 26.19 10.06 9.14
N TRP A 294 26.58 8.89 9.64
CA TRP A 294 27.84 8.23 9.25
C TRP A 294 27.87 7.81 7.77
N LEU A 295 26.73 7.75 7.07
CA LEU A 295 26.67 7.56 5.61
C LEU A 295 27.37 8.71 4.85
N GLY A 296 27.58 9.85 5.53
CA GLY A 296 28.38 10.98 5.07
C GLY A 296 29.88 10.74 5.09
N ASP A 297 30.38 9.78 5.86
CA ASP A 297 31.82 9.57 6.08
C ASP A 297 32.50 8.98 4.83
N PRO A 298 33.48 9.67 4.22
CA PRO A 298 34.25 9.15 3.09
C PRO A 298 35.01 7.86 3.42
N GLU A 299 35.46 7.67 4.67
CA GLU A 299 36.13 6.43 5.09
C GLU A 299 35.19 5.22 5.10
N LEU A 300 33.88 5.46 5.15
CA LEU A 300 32.83 4.43 5.18
C LEU A 300 32.12 4.28 3.82
N GLY A 301 32.63 4.94 2.77
CA GLY A 301 32.17 4.79 1.40
C GLY A 301 31.20 5.86 0.90
N ALA A 302 30.96 6.94 1.66
CA ALA A 302 30.19 8.11 1.23
C ALA A 302 28.83 7.80 0.58
N LEU A 303 28.07 6.84 1.14
CA LEU A 303 26.76 6.41 0.60
C LEU A 303 25.72 7.54 0.50
N HIS A 304 25.95 8.67 1.17
CA HIS A 304 25.12 9.86 1.01
C HIS A 304 25.07 10.40 -0.43
N GLU A 305 26.15 10.27 -1.21
CA GLU A 305 26.22 10.78 -2.59
C GLU A 305 25.23 10.07 -3.55
N PRO A 306 25.22 8.72 -3.66
CA PRO A 306 24.23 8.04 -4.50
C PRO A 306 22.80 8.25 -3.99
N LEU A 307 22.58 8.31 -2.67
CA LEU A 307 21.25 8.58 -2.11
C LEU A 307 20.74 9.98 -2.48
N ALA A 308 21.61 11.00 -2.42
CA ALA A 308 21.25 12.36 -2.82
C ALA A 308 20.85 12.44 -4.29
N ARG A 309 21.54 11.72 -5.18
CA ARG A 309 21.17 11.63 -6.60
C ARG A 309 19.80 10.97 -6.80
N VAL A 310 19.52 9.86 -6.11
CA VAL A 310 18.20 9.22 -6.19
C VAL A 310 17.10 10.18 -5.72
N ARG A 311 17.33 10.89 -4.62
CA ARG A 311 16.40 11.90 -4.08
C ARG A 311 16.12 13.01 -5.08
N GLU A 312 17.17 13.56 -5.70
CA GLU A 312 17.07 14.63 -6.69
C GLU A 312 16.30 14.17 -7.93
N THR A 313 16.63 13.01 -8.48
CA THR A 313 15.93 12.45 -9.65
C THR A 313 14.46 12.15 -9.34
N ALA A 314 14.16 11.61 -8.15
CA ALA A 314 12.77 11.42 -7.73
C ALA A 314 12.00 12.76 -7.65
N GLY A 315 12.66 13.83 -7.16
CA GLY A 315 12.12 15.20 -7.18
C GLY A 315 11.79 15.68 -8.60
N GLN A 316 12.73 15.55 -9.53
CA GLN A 316 12.55 15.94 -10.94
C GLN A 316 11.38 15.19 -11.61
N ILE A 317 11.22 13.89 -11.30
CA ILE A 317 10.11 13.09 -11.80
C ILE A 317 8.77 13.60 -11.24
N ILE A 318 8.70 13.93 -9.95
CA ILE A 318 7.49 14.49 -9.33
C ILE A 318 7.11 15.82 -9.99
N ASP A 319 8.09 16.69 -10.23
CA ASP A 319 7.88 17.99 -10.86
C ASP A 319 7.35 17.84 -12.30
N GLU A 320 7.88 16.88 -13.06
CA GLU A 320 7.37 16.57 -14.40
C GLU A 320 5.94 16.03 -14.37
N PHE A 321 5.62 15.11 -13.44
CA PHE A 321 4.24 14.64 -13.28
C PHE A 321 3.28 15.79 -12.98
N GLN A 322 3.66 16.69 -12.06
CA GLN A 322 2.86 17.86 -11.73
C GLN A 322 2.67 18.77 -12.95
N HIS A 323 3.71 18.98 -13.74
CA HIS A 323 3.65 19.77 -14.97
C HIS A 323 2.67 19.16 -15.99
N VAL A 324 2.73 17.84 -16.19
CA VAL A 324 1.78 17.12 -17.07
C VAL A 324 0.34 17.26 -16.55
N THR A 325 0.12 17.05 -15.25
CA THR A 325 -1.20 17.20 -14.62
C THR A 325 -1.76 18.61 -14.79
N ASP A 326 -0.94 19.64 -14.57
CA ASP A 326 -1.36 21.04 -14.72
C ASP A 326 -1.70 21.39 -16.16
N LEU A 327 -0.90 20.96 -17.13
CA LEU A 327 -1.20 21.17 -18.55
C LEU A 327 -2.46 20.42 -19.00
N THR A 328 -2.66 19.20 -18.50
CA THR A 328 -3.86 18.40 -18.78
C THR A 328 -5.11 19.09 -18.22
N ARG A 329 -5.03 19.59 -16.99
CA ARG A 329 -6.12 20.34 -16.35
C ARG A 329 -6.42 21.65 -17.10
N GLN A 330 -5.39 22.38 -17.53
CA GLN A 330 -5.57 23.59 -18.33
C GLN A 330 -6.23 23.28 -19.68
N ALA A 331 -5.83 22.20 -20.35
CA ALA A 331 -6.44 21.77 -21.60
C ALA A 331 -7.91 21.34 -21.42
N ALA A 332 -8.22 20.61 -20.35
CA ALA A 332 -9.58 20.22 -20.00
C ALA A 332 -10.46 21.44 -19.68
N GLN A 333 -9.96 22.38 -18.88
CA GLN A 333 -10.67 23.60 -18.53
C GLN A 333 -10.95 24.47 -19.78
N ALA A 334 -9.97 24.63 -20.67
CA ALA A 334 -10.18 25.37 -21.92
C ALA A 334 -11.27 24.73 -22.80
N LEU A 335 -11.34 23.40 -22.84
CA LEU A 335 -12.39 22.66 -23.55
C LEU A 335 -13.76 22.81 -22.86
N ASP A 336 -13.80 22.77 -21.53
CA ASP A 336 -15.03 22.99 -20.75
C ASP A 336 -15.60 24.38 -20.98
N GLU A 337 -14.76 25.43 -20.88
CA GLU A 337 -15.16 26.81 -21.14
C GLU A 337 -15.68 26.97 -22.58
N ALA A 338 -14.98 26.41 -23.58
CA ALA A 338 -15.43 26.44 -24.96
C ALA A 338 -16.78 25.71 -25.17
N ALA A 339 -16.99 24.58 -24.49
CA ALA A 339 -18.21 23.79 -24.55
C ALA A 339 -19.40 24.49 -23.87
N GLU A 340 -19.17 25.15 -22.72
CA GLU A 340 -20.17 25.93 -22.01
C GLU A 340 -20.63 27.12 -22.85
N GLU A 341 -19.70 27.86 -23.44
CA GLU A 341 -20.01 28.97 -24.33
C GLU A 341 -20.79 28.51 -25.58
N ALA A 342 -20.39 27.40 -26.19
CA ALA A 342 -21.12 26.79 -27.30
C ALA A 342 -22.55 26.41 -26.90
N THR A 343 -22.72 25.77 -25.73
CA THR A 343 -24.02 25.37 -25.20
C THR A 343 -24.91 26.58 -24.95
N ALA A 344 -24.36 27.67 -24.39
CA ALA A 344 -25.09 28.91 -24.16
C ALA A 344 -25.55 29.57 -25.48
N LEU A 345 -24.69 29.57 -26.51
CA LEU A 345 -25.03 30.06 -27.85
C LEU A 345 -26.15 29.24 -28.49
N VAL A 346 -26.06 27.91 -28.43
CA VAL A 346 -27.10 27.01 -28.95
C VAL A 346 -28.43 27.26 -28.25
N ARG A 347 -28.45 27.37 -26.92
CA ARG A 347 -29.66 27.70 -26.15
C ARG A 347 -30.27 29.03 -26.57
N ARG A 348 -29.45 30.08 -26.75
CA ARG A 348 -29.91 31.40 -27.20
C ARG A 348 -30.54 31.34 -28.59
N VAL A 349 -29.87 30.70 -29.56
CA VAL A 349 -30.38 30.57 -30.94
C VAL A 349 -31.64 29.70 -31.02
N ARG A 350 -31.85 28.79 -30.07
CA ARG A 350 -33.08 27.99 -29.97
C ARG A 350 -34.23 28.76 -29.28
N GLY A 351 -33.95 29.53 -28.22
CA GLY A 351 -34.97 30.24 -27.44
C GLY A 351 -35.38 31.61 -28.02
N GLU A 352 -34.46 32.32 -28.65
CA GLU A 352 -34.66 33.67 -29.18
C GLU A 352 -34.33 33.70 -30.68
N ALA A 353 -35.32 33.36 -31.51
CA ALA A 353 -35.15 33.41 -32.96
C ALA A 353 -34.87 34.86 -33.41
N PRO A 354 -33.75 35.13 -34.12
CA PRO A 354 -33.46 36.46 -34.64
C PRO A 354 -34.58 36.97 -35.56
N LYS A 355 -34.97 38.22 -35.39
CA LYS A 355 -36.07 38.87 -36.17
C LYS A 355 -35.62 39.44 -37.51
N SER A 356 -34.32 39.39 -37.81
CA SER A 356 -33.72 39.95 -39.02
C SER A 356 -32.68 39.00 -39.61
N ALA A 357 -32.44 39.12 -40.93
CA ALA A 357 -31.39 38.39 -41.63
C ALA A 357 -30.01 38.64 -41.00
N ASP A 358 -29.71 39.89 -40.64
CA ASP A 358 -28.45 40.26 -39.98
C ASP A 358 -28.27 39.54 -38.63
N GLY A 359 -29.36 39.38 -37.86
CA GLY A 359 -29.33 38.66 -36.60
C GLY A 359 -29.06 37.15 -36.77
N TRP A 360 -29.57 36.55 -37.85
CA TRP A 360 -29.26 35.16 -38.21
C TRP A 360 -27.79 35.00 -38.64
N VAL A 361 -27.27 35.92 -39.46
CA VAL A 361 -25.86 35.93 -39.88
C VAL A 361 -24.92 36.07 -38.68
N ALA A 362 -25.24 36.97 -37.73
CA ALA A 362 -24.46 37.15 -36.51
C ALA A 362 -24.44 35.87 -35.65
N SER A 363 -25.59 35.22 -35.50
CA SER A 363 -25.73 34.00 -34.70
C SER A 363 -24.99 32.81 -35.32
N LEU A 364 -25.11 32.59 -36.62
CA LEU A 364 -24.39 31.53 -37.33
C LEU A 364 -22.88 31.76 -37.31
N THR A 365 -22.44 33.01 -37.42
CA THR A 365 -21.02 33.37 -37.29
C THR A 365 -20.51 33.07 -35.88
N ALA A 366 -21.29 33.37 -34.84
CA ALA A 366 -20.93 33.06 -33.46
C ALA A 366 -20.81 31.54 -33.21
N LEU A 367 -21.75 30.74 -33.72
CA LEU A 367 -21.70 29.27 -33.63
C LEU A 367 -20.47 28.70 -34.36
N ARG A 368 -20.15 29.18 -35.56
CA ARG A 368 -18.94 28.76 -36.30
C ARG A 368 -17.65 29.14 -35.57
N ARG A 369 -17.61 30.30 -34.91
CA ARG A 369 -16.46 30.69 -34.07
C ARG A 369 -16.33 29.79 -32.83
N ALA A 370 -17.43 29.45 -32.18
CA ALA A 370 -17.42 28.51 -31.06
C ALA A 370 -16.93 27.12 -31.50
N HIS A 371 -17.37 26.65 -32.67
CA HIS A 371 -16.87 25.42 -33.28
C HIS A 371 -15.35 25.47 -33.55
N GLY A 372 -14.86 26.57 -34.12
CA GLY A 372 -13.42 26.77 -34.31
C GLY A 372 -12.62 26.79 -33.01
N ARG A 373 -13.18 27.36 -31.94
CA ARG A 373 -12.53 27.38 -30.61
C ARG A 373 -12.45 25.99 -29.98
N ILE A 374 -13.51 25.19 -30.07
CA ILE A 374 -13.48 23.78 -29.62
C ILE A 374 -12.41 22.99 -30.40
N LEU A 375 -12.30 23.19 -31.71
CA LEU A 375 -11.24 22.51 -32.48
C LEU A 375 -9.84 23.01 -32.13
N ALA A 376 -9.68 24.30 -31.82
CA ALA A 376 -8.40 24.87 -31.44
C ALA A 376 -7.87 24.33 -30.09
N THR A 377 -8.73 23.84 -29.19
CA THR A 377 -8.25 23.22 -27.94
C THR A 377 -7.47 21.92 -28.18
N LYS A 378 -7.59 21.31 -29.37
CA LYS A 378 -6.81 20.13 -29.76
C LYS A 378 -5.31 20.42 -29.89
N ASP A 379 -4.94 21.69 -30.10
CA ASP A 379 -3.54 22.11 -30.20
C ASP A 379 -2.87 22.27 -28.82
N LEU A 380 -3.66 22.21 -27.73
CA LEU A 380 -3.13 22.24 -26.37
C LEU A 380 -2.45 20.90 -26.05
N ARG A 381 -1.29 20.98 -25.38
CA ARG A 381 -0.54 19.79 -24.94
C ARG A 381 -1.36 19.01 -23.91
N TYR A 382 -1.48 17.70 -24.09
CA TYR A 382 -2.31 16.80 -23.27
C TYR A 382 -3.83 17.05 -23.34
N ALA A 383 -4.31 17.68 -24.42
CA ALA A 383 -5.74 17.79 -24.69
C ALA A 383 -6.40 16.43 -24.96
N ASP A 384 -7.72 16.38 -24.81
CA ASP A 384 -8.58 15.27 -25.22
C ASP A 384 -9.17 15.55 -26.62
N PRO A 385 -8.51 15.11 -27.71
CA PRO A 385 -8.97 15.37 -29.07
C PRO A 385 -10.29 14.66 -29.37
N GLU A 386 -10.56 13.50 -28.78
CA GLU A 386 -11.78 12.73 -29.03
C GLU A 386 -13.01 13.42 -28.44
N ARG A 387 -12.88 14.00 -27.24
CA ARG A 387 -13.93 14.82 -26.65
C ARG A 387 -14.14 16.11 -27.42
N ALA A 388 -13.07 16.78 -27.85
CA ALA A 388 -13.17 17.98 -28.67
C ALA A 388 -13.89 17.69 -30.00
N ASP A 389 -13.56 16.58 -30.67
CA ASP A 389 -14.19 16.17 -31.93
C ASP A 389 -15.69 15.84 -31.76
N ARG A 390 -16.07 15.16 -30.67
CA ARG A 390 -17.49 14.93 -30.35
C ARG A 390 -18.26 16.23 -30.15
N LEU A 391 -17.73 17.13 -29.32
CA LEU A 391 -18.36 18.43 -29.04
C LEU A 391 -18.45 19.30 -30.30
N ALA A 392 -17.42 19.27 -31.16
CA ALA A 392 -17.43 19.97 -32.43
C ALA A 392 -18.48 19.38 -33.38
N ALA A 393 -18.58 18.06 -33.50
CA ALA A 393 -19.60 17.40 -34.31
C ALA A 393 -21.02 17.77 -33.87
N ASP A 394 -21.31 17.68 -32.58
CA ASP A 394 -22.61 18.06 -31.99
C ASP A 394 -22.95 19.53 -32.32
N LEU A 395 -21.99 20.44 -32.13
CA LEU A 395 -22.19 21.86 -32.44
C LEU A 395 -22.35 22.11 -33.95
N GLY A 396 -21.71 21.30 -34.79
CA GLY A 396 -21.88 21.32 -36.25
C GLY A 396 -23.31 20.99 -36.66
N GLU A 397 -23.90 19.95 -36.06
CA GLU A 397 -25.30 19.58 -36.28
C GLU A 397 -26.27 20.70 -35.84
N GLU A 398 -26.02 21.30 -34.68
CA GLU A 398 -26.80 22.45 -34.18
C GLU A 398 -26.70 23.66 -35.12
N THR A 399 -25.50 23.93 -35.64
CA THR A 399 -25.27 25.02 -36.59
C THR A 399 -26.02 24.78 -37.89
N ALA A 400 -26.03 23.55 -38.41
CA ALA A 400 -26.81 23.18 -39.60
C ALA A 400 -28.32 23.31 -39.36
N ALA A 401 -28.81 22.91 -38.17
CA ALA A 401 -30.21 23.08 -37.79
C ALA A 401 -30.62 24.55 -37.63
N ALA A 402 -29.74 25.41 -37.13
CA ALA A 402 -29.95 26.86 -37.11
C ALA A 402 -29.97 27.46 -38.52
N ALA A 403 -29.07 27.03 -39.40
CA ALA A 403 -29.03 27.52 -40.79
C ALA A 403 -30.30 27.19 -41.57
N ARG A 404 -30.88 25.99 -41.38
CA ARG A 404 -32.16 25.61 -41.99
C ARG A 404 -33.36 26.45 -41.52
N ARG A 405 -33.28 27.08 -40.34
CA ARG A 405 -34.31 27.99 -39.82
C ARG A 405 -34.17 29.42 -40.32
N ALA A 406 -33.00 29.77 -40.87
CA ALA A 406 -32.70 31.10 -41.39
C ALA A 406 -33.12 31.29 -42.86
N VAL A 407 -33.34 30.20 -43.59
CA VAL A 407 -33.90 30.13 -44.96
C VAL A 407 -35.40 29.92 -44.85
#